data_AF-B4N447-F1
#
_entry.id   AF-B4N447-F1
#
_cell.length_a   1.000
_cell.length_b   1.000
_cell.length_c   1.000
_cell.angle_alpha   90.00
_cell.angle_beta   90.00
_cell.angle_gamma   90.00
#
_symmetry.space_group_name_H-M   'P 1'
#
loop_
_entity.id
_entity.type
_entity.pdbx_description
1 polymer ?
#
loop_
_entity_poly.entity_id
_entity_poly.type
_entity_poly.pdbx_seq_one_letter_code
_entity_poly.pdbx_strand_id
1 'polypeptide(L)'
;MFDEEPISSFVFTNESTTQTFHHQWYAQGQLHECATCFSCIDADEPPSQHWLHDGQESNKLLQLSKQQQAVLDIIEARQIETFFFCDESAKDKLEHFMGETCARGVPELLRWMFHQGNTLSVEFNLACYVNVENQVLIFQSGNLQVDHHYDIEECVSVVYDMLLQRIHNYLDMGLEECSITRLKVQVKRNCIEDNGDSTIDSQYSLPLQLRQEVTGASSLSSSSSSSSSVSSESDLATIRAAYLKHSRECHGYFPPNMRVNLYGLQQCRTTKEIYVVPYHISETLQQLPNKNFLIVNNILGQFQRLHELPTRLATEDTSSRSSSLQCRRCRTQFSRSSKLHIHQQLHCGQDFTVDSMHADIVEIYEQCLPISRTVFQYACYGITKPKTVMRKGQFVPIECDWRSESSVKVQHGPCVVISNAQHSSPSKYY
;
A
#
# COMPACT_ATOMS: atom_id res chain seq x y z
N MET A 1 1.17 2.71 28.95
CA MET A 1 2.60 2.33 29.04
C MET A 1 3.10 2.33 27.62
N PHE A 2 4.07 3.18 27.31
CA PHE A 2 4.63 3.28 25.97
C PHE A 2 5.58 2.10 25.81
N ASP A 3 5.24 1.13 24.97
CA ASP A 3 6.29 0.35 24.31
C ASP A 3 7.02 1.37 23.45
N GLU A 4 8.25 1.74 23.85
CA GLU A 4 9.13 2.54 23.00
C GLU A 4 9.22 1.82 21.66
N GLU A 5 8.78 2.48 20.58
CA GLU A 5 8.92 1.93 19.24
C GLU A 5 10.39 1.58 19.05
N PRO A 6 10.68 0.38 18.51
CA PRO A 6 12.03 -0.07 18.47
C PRO A 6 12.87 0.86 17.61
N ILE A 7 13.96 1.37 18.17
CA ILE A 7 14.91 2.20 17.40
C ILE A 7 15.57 1.26 16.41
N SER A 8 15.06 1.26 15.18
CA SER A 8 15.63 0.50 14.08
C SER A 8 16.88 1.19 13.54
N SER A 9 17.90 0.39 13.23
CA SER A 9 19.10 0.82 12.53
C SER A 9 19.47 -0.16 11.43
N PHE A 10 19.96 0.39 10.32
CA PHE A 10 20.45 -0.37 9.17
C PHE A 10 21.95 -0.14 9.09
N VAL A 11 22.73 -1.21 9.27
CA VAL A 11 24.17 -1.11 9.53
C VAL A 11 24.95 -1.77 8.40
N PHE A 12 26.00 -1.06 7.97
CA PHE A 12 27.02 -1.59 7.08
C PHE A 12 28.29 -1.85 7.89
N THR A 13 28.74 -3.10 7.91
CA THR A 13 29.96 -3.53 8.56
C THR A 13 30.98 -3.94 7.51
N ASN A 14 32.10 -3.24 7.47
CA ASN A 14 33.21 -3.53 6.55
C ASN A 14 34.29 -4.31 7.31
N GLU A 15 34.54 -5.54 6.91
CA GLU A 15 35.70 -6.33 7.31
C GLU A 15 36.77 -6.27 6.20
N SER A 16 37.97 -6.78 6.45
CA SER A 16 39.11 -6.62 5.52
C SER A 16 38.88 -7.15 4.10
N THR A 17 37.93 -8.08 3.93
CA THR A 17 37.64 -8.75 2.65
C THR A 17 36.17 -8.69 2.26
N THR A 18 35.27 -8.27 3.15
CA THR A 18 33.83 -8.36 2.94
C THR A 18 33.11 -7.12 3.45
N GLN A 19 32.01 -6.76 2.78
CA GLN A 19 31.04 -5.79 3.26
C GLN A 19 29.74 -6.52 3.59
N THR A 20 29.20 -6.25 4.77
CA THR A 20 27.97 -6.88 5.27
C THR A 20 26.93 -5.83 5.58
N PHE A 21 25.68 -6.12 5.20
CA PHE A 21 24.51 -5.33 5.53
C PHE A 21 23.61 -6.13 6.46
N HIS A 22 23.14 -5.50 7.55
CA HIS A 22 22.13 -6.08 8.42
C HIS A 22 21.20 -5.02 9.00
N HIS A 23 19.94 -5.40 9.21
CA HIS A 23 18.95 -4.61 9.92
C HIS A 23 18.83 -5.09 11.36
N GLN A 24 18.90 -4.16 12.31
CA GLN A 24 18.78 -4.44 13.73
C GLN A 24 17.87 -3.41 14.39
N TRP A 25 17.24 -3.77 15.51
CA TRP A 25 16.41 -2.85 16.27
C TRP A 25 16.46 -3.13 17.76
N TYR A 26 16.33 -2.09 18.57
CA TYR A 26 16.25 -2.22 20.02
C TYR A 26 14.81 -2.25 20.47
N ALA A 27 14.35 -3.36 21.07
CA ALA A 27 13.02 -3.47 21.69
C ALA A 27 13.17 -4.00 23.11
N GLN A 28 12.42 -3.46 24.08
CA GLN A 28 12.38 -3.97 25.45
C GLN A 28 13.77 -4.14 26.12
N GLY A 29 14.73 -3.28 25.76
CA GLY A 29 16.11 -3.35 26.26
C GLY A 29 16.98 -4.45 25.65
N GLN A 30 16.52 -5.14 24.61
CA GLN A 30 17.28 -6.15 23.87
C GLN A 30 17.50 -5.72 22.41
N LEU A 31 18.67 -6.07 21.87
CA LEU A 31 18.99 -5.90 20.45
C LEU A 31 18.48 -7.12 19.68
N HIS A 32 17.70 -6.88 18.64
CA HIS A 32 17.19 -7.88 17.74
C HIS A 32 17.78 -7.68 16.34
N GLU A 33 18.08 -8.77 15.66
CA GLU A 33 18.56 -8.77 14.27
C GLU A 33 17.49 -9.34 13.34
N CYS A 34 17.35 -8.73 12.17
CA CYS A 34 16.39 -9.16 11.18
C CYS A 34 16.93 -10.36 10.40
N ALA A 35 16.25 -11.51 10.54
CA ALA A 35 16.59 -12.70 9.76
C ALA A 35 16.36 -12.55 8.24
N THR A 36 15.64 -11.52 7.80
CA THR A 36 15.29 -11.33 6.37
C THR A 36 16.05 -10.19 5.69
N CYS A 37 16.76 -9.36 6.45
CA CYS A 37 17.50 -8.21 5.92
C CYS A 37 18.98 -8.39 6.25
N PHE A 38 19.60 -9.34 5.56
CA PHE A 38 21.03 -9.67 5.67
C PHE A 38 21.61 -9.92 4.28
N SER A 39 22.74 -9.30 3.97
CA SER A 39 23.51 -9.64 2.76
C SER A 39 24.99 -9.38 2.96
N CYS A 40 25.81 -10.13 2.22
CA CYS A 40 27.28 -10.09 2.30
C CYS A 40 27.84 -10.09 0.88
N ILE A 41 28.79 -9.19 0.61
CA ILE A 41 29.47 -9.01 -0.68
C ILE A 41 30.97 -8.86 -0.44
N ASP A 42 31.77 -8.98 -1.50
CA ASP A 42 33.21 -8.73 -1.40
C ASP A 42 33.48 -7.22 -1.21
N ALA A 43 34.53 -6.87 -0.47
CA ALA A 43 34.81 -5.47 -0.12
C ALA A 43 35.14 -4.55 -1.32
N ASP A 44 35.51 -5.11 -2.47
CA ASP A 44 35.77 -4.40 -3.72
C ASP A 44 34.52 -4.26 -4.60
N GLU A 45 33.42 -4.92 -4.24
CA GLU A 45 32.15 -4.79 -4.95
C GLU A 45 31.39 -3.51 -4.55
N PRO A 46 30.67 -2.87 -5.49
CA PRO A 46 29.89 -1.68 -5.16
C PRO A 46 28.67 -2.05 -4.28
N PRO A 47 28.20 -1.13 -3.40
CA PRO A 47 27.06 -1.37 -2.51
C PRO A 47 25.78 -1.84 -3.21
N SER A 48 25.60 -1.53 -4.50
CA SER A 48 24.46 -2.03 -5.29
C SER A 48 24.33 -3.55 -5.31
N GLN A 49 25.44 -4.30 -5.17
CA GLN A 49 25.40 -5.76 -5.23
C GLN A 49 24.56 -6.38 -4.10
N HIS A 50 24.50 -5.74 -2.93
CA HIS A 50 23.63 -6.14 -1.83
C HIS A 50 22.15 -6.24 -2.24
N TRP A 51 21.70 -5.45 -3.22
CA TRP A 51 20.29 -5.34 -3.61
C TRP A 51 19.99 -6.00 -4.97
N LEU A 52 21.02 -6.20 -5.79
CA LEU A 52 20.86 -6.78 -7.13
C LEU A 52 20.80 -8.31 -7.10
N HIS A 53 21.58 -8.95 -6.22
CA HIS A 53 21.56 -10.41 -6.07
C HIS A 53 20.21 -10.92 -5.54
N ASP A 54 19.62 -10.25 -4.55
CA ASP A 54 18.27 -10.57 -4.03
C ASP A 54 17.12 -9.93 -4.83
N GLY A 55 17.45 -8.96 -5.68
CA GLY A 55 16.49 -8.27 -6.53
C GLY A 55 15.81 -9.19 -7.54
N GLN A 56 16.46 -10.27 -7.98
CA GLN A 56 15.85 -11.25 -8.89
C GLN A 56 14.73 -12.07 -8.23
N GLU A 57 14.86 -12.41 -6.95
CA GLU A 57 13.82 -13.13 -6.20
C GLU A 57 12.72 -12.18 -5.71
N SER A 58 13.08 -10.95 -5.30
CA SER A 58 12.11 -9.92 -4.90
C SER A 58 11.25 -9.44 -6.07
N ASN A 59 11.82 -9.32 -7.28
CA ASN A 59 11.06 -9.00 -8.49
C ASN A 59 10.15 -10.14 -8.96
N LYS A 60 10.50 -11.41 -8.70
CA LYS A 60 9.59 -12.55 -8.96
C LYS A 60 8.35 -12.53 -8.04
N LEU A 61 8.53 -12.13 -6.78
CA LEU A 61 7.43 -11.98 -5.80
C LEU A 61 6.43 -10.87 -6.18
N LEU A 62 6.86 -9.89 -6.99
CA LEU A 62 6.05 -8.76 -7.45
C LEU A 62 5.43 -8.99 -8.84
N GLN A 63 5.71 -10.12 -9.50
CA GLN A 63 5.12 -10.43 -10.80
C GLN A 63 3.80 -11.17 -10.66
N LEU A 64 2.75 -10.60 -11.24
CA LEU A 64 1.46 -11.28 -11.38
C LEU A 64 1.61 -12.50 -12.29
N SER A 65 1.02 -13.62 -11.87
CA SER A 65 0.80 -14.77 -12.75
C SER A 65 -0.05 -14.36 -13.97
N LYS A 66 0.04 -15.14 -15.06
CA LYS A 66 -0.78 -14.92 -16.28
C LYS A 66 -2.28 -14.84 -15.97
N GLN A 67 -2.76 -15.61 -14.99
CA GLN A 67 -4.15 -15.59 -14.57
C GLN A 67 -4.50 -14.28 -13.85
N GLN A 68 -3.65 -13.83 -12.92
CA GLN A 68 -3.84 -12.56 -12.22
C GLN A 68 -3.79 -11.37 -13.19
N GLN A 69 -2.86 -11.39 -14.15
CA GLN A 69 -2.78 -10.37 -15.20
C GLN A 69 -4.08 -10.31 -16.03
N ALA A 70 -4.60 -11.46 -16.47
CA ALA A 70 -5.86 -11.50 -17.21
C ALA A 70 -7.05 -10.97 -16.40
N VAL A 71 -7.08 -11.18 -15.08
CA VAL A 71 -8.10 -10.60 -14.20
C VAL A 71 -7.95 -9.08 -14.12
N LEU A 72 -6.72 -8.57 -13.98
CA LEU A 72 -6.44 -7.13 -13.97
C LEU A 72 -6.86 -6.46 -15.28
N ASP A 73 -6.59 -7.10 -16.42
CA ASP A 73 -7.01 -6.61 -17.75
C ASP A 73 -8.55 -6.53 -17.86
N ILE A 74 -9.29 -7.49 -17.26
CA ILE A 74 -10.76 -7.44 -17.20
C ILE A 74 -11.25 -6.32 -16.28
N ILE A 75 -10.62 -6.14 -15.11
CA ILE A 75 -10.95 -5.07 -14.16
C ILE A 75 -10.86 -3.72 -14.87
N GLU A 76 -9.80 -3.50 -15.64
CA GLU A 76 -9.60 -2.28 -16.42
C GLU A 76 -10.62 -2.16 -17.56
N ALA A 77 -10.76 -3.19 -18.39
CA ALA A 77 -11.67 -3.15 -19.55
C ALA A 77 -13.12 -2.88 -19.14
N ARG A 78 -13.52 -3.30 -17.93
CA ARG A 78 -14.87 -3.11 -17.38
C ARG A 78 -14.96 -1.95 -16.39
N GLN A 79 -13.87 -1.22 -16.13
CA GLN A 79 -13.82 -0.11 -15.16
C GLN A 79 -14.41 -0.51 -13.79
N ILE A 80 -13.98 -1.66 -13.27
CA ILE A 80 -14.44 -2.15 -11.97
C ILE A 80 -13.77 -1.35 -10.86
N GLU A 81 -14.57 -0.60 -10.12
CA GLU A 81 -14.11 0.19 -8.97
C GLU A 81 -14.59 -0.37 -7.63
N THR A 82 -15.62 -1.22 -7.62
CA THR A 82 -16.19 -1.76 -6.37
C THR A 82 -15.86 -3.23 -6.20
N PHE A 83 -15.33 -3.57 -5.04
CA PHE A 83 -14.90 -4.91 -4.68
C PHE A 83 -15.55 -5.34 -3.36
N PHE A 84 -15.97 -6.59 -3.27
CA PHE A 84 -16.49 -7.19 -2.04
C PHE A 84 -15.60 -8.32 -1.58
N PHE A 85 -15.15 -8.26 -0.34
CA PHE A 85 -14.61 -9.39 0.39
C PHE A 85 -15.73 -10.01 1.22
N CYS A 86 -15.89 -11.33 1.13
CA CYS A 86 -16.96 -12.07 1.78
C CYS A 86 -16.39 -13.26 2.56
N ASP A 87 -16.79 -13.39 3.82
CA ASP A 87 -16.62 -14.64 4.57
C ASP A 87 -17.78 -15.59 4.26
N GLU A 88 -17.52 -16.58 3.41
CA GLU A 88 -18.47 -17.65 3.09
C GLU A 88 -18.59 -18.69 4.22
N SER A 89 -17.64 -18.73 5.15
CA SER A 89 -17.61 -19.75 6.19
C SER A 89 -18.60 -19.44 7.31
N ALA A 90 -18.91 -18.16 7.55
CA ALA A 90 -19.71 -17.64 8.66
C ALA A 90 -19.25 -18.16 10.05
N LYS A 91 -17.98 -18.57 10.14
CA LYS A 91 -17.40 -19.25 11.31
C LYS A 91 -16.40 -18.40 12.08
N ASP A 92 -15.84 -17.38 11.44
CA ASP A 92 -14.76 -16.60 12.03
C ASP A 92 -15.30 -15.48 12.91
N LYS A 93 -14.59 -15.21 14.02
CA LYS A 93 -14.89 -14.06 14.88
C LYS A 93 -14.69 -12.77 14.09
N LEU A 94 -15.52 -11.77 14.40
CA LEU A 94 -15.51 -10.41 13.84
C LEU A 94 -14.10 -9.87 13.51
N GLU A 95 -13.21 -9.94 14.50
CA GLU A 95 -11.86 -9.40 14.42
C GLU A 95 -10.96 -10.15 13.45
N HIS A 96 -11.18 -11.46 13.25
CA HIS A 96 -10.34 -12.27 12.40
C HIS A 96 -10.59 -11.99 10.92
N PHE A 97 -11.86 -12.02 10.48
CA PHE A 97 -12.20 -11.72 9.08
C PHE A 97 -11.78 -10.30 8.69
N MET A 98 -12.14 -9.30 9.51
CA MET A 98 -11.83 -7.91 9.19
C MET A 98 -10.34 -7.63 9.30
N GLY A 99 -9.69 -8.15 10.36
CA GLY A 99 -8.26 -8.00 10.58
C GLY A 99 -7.43 -8.60 9.44
N GLU A 100 -7.67 -9.85 9.05
CA GLU A 100 -6.93 -10.50 7.96
C GLU A 100 -7.21 -9.83 6.60
N THR A 101 -8.47 -9.45 6.35
CA THR A 101 -8.82 -8.76 5.10
C THR A 101 -8.13 -7.41 5.00
N CYS A 102 -8.10 -6.61 6.08
CA CYS A 102 -7.41 -5.32 6.09
C CYS A 102 -5.88 -5.44 6.18
N ALA A 103 -5.34 -6.51 6.78
CA ALA A 103 -3.89 -6.74 6.86
C ALA A 103 -3.31 -7.24 5.53
N ARG A 104 -4.07 -8.00 4.73
CA ARG A 104 -3.53 -8.66 3.52
C ARG A 104 -4.39 -8.43 2.28
N GLY A 105 -5.69 -8.69 2.36
CA GLY A 105 -6.58 -8.66 1.20
C GLY A 105 -6.70 -7.27 0.56
N VAL A 106 -7.03 -6.25 1.34
CA VAL A 106 -7.14 -4.87 0.85
C VAL A 106 -5.78 -4.35 0.36
N PRO A 107 -4.67 -4.47 1.11
CA PRO A 107 -3.36 -4.04 0.63
C PRO A 107 -2.97 -4.69 -0.70
N GLU A 108 -3.21 -5.99 -0.87
CA GLU A 108 -2.89 -6.70 -2.11
C GLU A 108 -3.79 -6.25 -3.28
N LEU A 109 -5.08 -6.03 -3.06
CA LEU A 109 -5.97 -5.43 -4.06
C LEU A 109 -5.46 -4.04 -4.49
N LEU A 110 -5.08 -3.18 -3.54
CA LEU A 110 -4.55 -1.85 -3.84
C LEU A 110 -3.22 -1.94 -4.60
N ARG A 111 -2.34 -2.90 -4.26
CA ARG A 111 -1.11 -3.17 -5.02
C ARG A 111 -1.41 -3.51 -6.47
N TRP A 112 -2.40 -4.36 -6.74
CA TRP A 112 -2.80 -4.67 -8.12
C TRP A 112 -3.21 -3.41 -8.89
N MET A 113 -3.86 -2.44 -8.24
CA MET A 113 -4.23 -1.17 -8.89
C MET A 113 -3.01 -0.31 -9.26
N PHE A 114 -1.86 -0.51 -8.60
CA PHE A 114 -0.57 0.11 -8.95
C PHE A 114 0.25 -0.68 -9.99
N HIS A 115 -0.12 -1.92 -10.33
CA HIS A 115 0.70 -2.74 -11.26
C HIS A 115 0.75 -2.18 -12.69
N GLN A 116 -0.18 -1.32 -13.06
CA GLN A 116 -0.14 -0.65 -14.35
C GLN A 116 0.76 0.58 -14.30
N GLY A 117 1.67 0.67 -15.26
CA GLY A 117 2.75 1.66 -15.27
C GLY A 117 2.30 3.13 -15.39
N ASN A 118 1.02 3.39 -15.65
CA ASN A 118 0.44 4.73 -15.75
C ASN A 118 -0.32 5.17 -14.49
N THR A 119 -0.51 4.32 -13.47
CA THR A 119 -1.18 4.73 -12.22
C THR A 119 -0.25 5.61 -11.37
N LEU A 120 -0.66 6.86 -11.12
CA LEU A 120 0.05 7.80 -10.25
C LEU A 120 -0.33 7.64 -8.78
N SER A 121 -1.63 7.51 -8.51
CA SER A 121 -2.15 7.35 -7.16
C SER A 121 -3.42 6.51 -7.20
N VAL A 122 -3.78 5.95 -6.06
CA VAL A 122 -5.01 5.19 -5.87
C VAL A 122 -5.82 5.81 -4.75
N GLU A 123 -7.05 6.22 -5.04
CA GLU A 123 -8.03 6.64 -4.03
C GLU A 123 -8.88 5.44 -3.64
N PHE A 124 -9.10 5.22 -2.34
CA PHE A 124 -9.96 4.16 -1.87
C PHE A 124 -10.80 4.55 -0.66
N ASN A 125 -11.91 3.83 -0.47
CA ASN A 125 -12.65 3.83 0.79
C ASN A 125 -13.01 2.40 1.19
N LEU A 126 -13.33 2.22 2.48
CA LEU A 126 -13.75 0.95 3.06
C LEU A 126 -15.13 1.10 3.68
N ALA A 127 -16.03 0.18 3.37
CA ALA A 127 -17.31 0.05 4.06
C ALA A 127 -17.48 -1.34 4.67
N CYS A 128 -17.87 -1.36 5.93
CA CYS A 128 -18.01 -2.54 6.75
C CYS A 128 -19.47 -2.80 7.07
N TYR A 129 -19.95 -4.00 6.73
CA TYR A 129 -21.32 -4.43 7.00
C TYR A 129 -21.36 -5.20 8.31
N VAL A 130 -21.87 -4.55 9.35
CA VAL A 130 -21.98 -5.06 10.71
C VAL A 130 -23.41 -5.50 10.93
N ASN A 131 -23.62 -6.81 11.11
CA ASN A 131 -24.92 -7.37 11.45
C ASN A 131 -25.14 -7.25 12.96
N VAL A 132 -26.23 -6.60 13.36
CA VAL A 132 -26.65 -6.41 14.76
C VAL A 132 -28.13 -6.74 14.85
N GLU A 133 -28.48 -7.81 15.57
CA GLU A 133 -29.85 -8.32 15.70
C GLU A 133 -30.60 -8.42 14.36
N ASN A 134 -31.57 -7.55 14.10
CA ASN A 134 -32.42 -7.48 12.90
C ASN A 134 -32.07 -6.31 11.95
N GLN A 135 -30.88 -5.74 12.09
CA GLN A 135 -30.40 -4.64 11.26
C GLN A 135 -28.98 -4.90 10.78
N VAL A 136 -28.66 -4.30 9.63
CA VAL A 136 -27.31 -4.27 9.09
C VAL A 136 -26.85 -2.82 9.10
N LEU A 137 -25.85 -2.52 9.92
CA LEU A 137 -25.21 -1.22 9.97
C LEU A 137 -24.03 -1.20 8.99
N ILE A 138 -23.89 -0.13 8.23
CA ILE A 138 -22.85 0.03 7.21
C ILE A 138 -21.97 1.18 7.65
N PHE A 139 -20.78 0.86 8.17
CA PHE A 139 -19.79 1.85 8.57
C PHE A 139 -18.86 2.10 7.40
N GLN A 140 -18.88 3.32 6.85
CA GLN A 140 -18.07 3.67 5.69
C GLN A 140 -17.04 4.75 6.06
N SER A 141 -15.80 4.53 5.65
CA SER A 141 -14.71 5.50 5.79
C SER A 141 -14.87 6.66 4.80
N GLY A 142 -14.19 7.77 5.08
CA GLY A 142 -13.89 8.76 4.05
C GLY A 142 -12.99 8.18 2.94
N ASN A 143 -12.84 8.92 1.85
CA ASN A 143 -11.90 8.58 0.79
C ASN A 143 -10.47 8.89 1.23
N LEU A 144 -9.55 7.98 0.94
CA LEU A 144 -8.13 8.13 1.20
C LEU A 144 -7.35 7.95 -0.09
N GLN A 145 -6.54 8.95 -0.45
CA GLN A 145 -5.62 8.87 -1.59
C GLN A 145 -4.26 8.36 -1.13
N VAL A 146 -3.77 7.33 -1.81
CA VAL A 146 -2.45 6.72 -1.65
C VAL A 146 -1.62 7.12 -2.86
N ASP A 147 -0.58 7.93 -2.66
CA ASP A 147 0.26 8.40 -3.77
C ASP A 147 1.44 7.48 -4.10
N HIS A 148 1.81 6.60 -3.17
CA HIS A 148 2.96 5.72 -3.35
C HIS A 148 2.66 4.33 -2.78
N HIS A 149 3.06 3.29 -3.51
CA HIS A 149 2.72 1.90 -3.19
C HIS A 149 3.30 1.42 -1.83
N TYR A 150 4.39 2.00 -1.35
CA TYR A 150 4.92 1.72 -0.01
C TYR A 150 4.02 2.21 1.14
N ASP A 151 3.14 3.18 0.88
CA ASP A 151 2.25 3.74 1.91
C ASP A 151 0.95 2.90 2.08
N ILE A 152 0.70 1.93 1.19
CA ILE A 152 -0.54 1.14 1.16
C ILE A 152 -0.85 0.48 2.51
N GLU A 153 0.10 -0.23 3.12
CA GLU A 153 -0.15 -0.97 4.37
C GLU A 153 -0.48 -0.01 5.52
N GLU A 154 0.26 1.09 5.64
CA GLU A 154 0.02 2.08 6.70
C GLU A 154 -1.31 2.83 6.49
N CYS A 155 -1.64 3.17 5.25
CA CYS A 155 -2.93 3.77 4.89
C CYS A 155 -4.11 2.87 5.26
N VAL A 156 -4.06 1.59 4.88
CA VAL A 156 -5.14 0.64 5.20
C VAL A 156 -5.24 0.40 6.71
N SER A 157 -4.10 0.28 7.41
CA SER A 157 -4.06 0.14 8.87
C SER A 157 -4.73 1.30 9.59
N VAL A 158 -4.44 2.56 9.21
CA VAL A 158 -5.06 3.73 9.84
C VAL A 158 -6.57 3.77 9.58
N VAL A 159 -7.03 3.44 8.36
CA VAL A 159 -8.47 3.37 8.06
C VAL A 159 -9.15 2.29 8.88
N TYR A 160 -8.54 1.10 8.98
CA TYR A 160 -9.02 -0.03 9.77
C TYR A 160 -9.16 0.35 11.25
N ASP A 161 -8.12 0.93 11.86
CA ASP A 161 -8.13 1.33 13.27
C ASP A 161 -9.25 2.37 13.54
N MET A 162 -9.40 3.35 12.65
CA MET A 162 -10.44 4.38 12.78
C MET A 162 -11.86 3.80 12.58
N LEU A 163 -12.04 2.87 11.64
CA LEU A 163 -13.32 2.19 11.42
C LEU A 163 -13.69 1.34 12.64
N LEU A 164 -12.75 0.55 13.16
CA LEU A 164 -12.96 -0.21 14.39
C LEU A 164 -13.36 0.71 15.54
N GLN A 165 -12.58 1.76 15.79
CA GLN A 165 -12.89 2.70 16.87
C GLN A 165 -14.30 3.30 16.70
N ARG A 166 -14.71 3.60 15.46
CA ARG A 166 -16.05 4.12 15.16
C ARG A 166 -17.14 3.09 15.43
N ILE A 167 -16.94 1.83 15.06
CA ILE A 167 -17.87 0.72 15.32
C ILE A 167 -18.04 0.53 16.83
N HIS A 168 -16.94 0.44 17.58
CA HIS A 168 -16.97 0.31 19.04
C HIS A 168 -17.74 1.46 19.71
N ASN A 169 -17.42 2.71 19.32
CA ASN A 169 -18.07 3.88 19.90
C ASN A 169 -19.57 3.98 19.56
N TYR A 170 -20.00 3.42 18.43
CA TYR A 170 -21.40 3.47 18.01
C TYR A 170 -22.23 2.39 18.69
N LEU A 171 -21.68 1.18 18.83
CA LEU A 171 -22.44 0.04 19.33
C LEU A 171 -22.65 0.07 20.84
N ASP A 172 -21.79 0.76 21.62
CA ASP A 172 -21.81 0.87 23.11
C ASP A 172 -21.84 -0.48 23.86
N MET A 173 -21.96 -1.58 23.13
CA MET A 173 -22.00 -2.99 23.50
C MET A 173 -20.76 -3.68 22.92
N GLY A 174 -20.31 -4.75 23.56
CA GLY A 174 -19.12 -5.49 23.14
C GLY A 174 -19.25 -6.03 21.70
N LEU A 175 -18.13 -6.03 20.97
CA LEU A 175 -18.05 -6.55 19.60
C LEU A 175 -18.47 -8.02 19.44
N GLU A 176 -18.60 -8.75 20.55
CA GLU A 176 -18.98 -10.17 20.59
C GLU A 176 -20.42 -10.44 20.11
N GLU A 177 -21.30 -9.43 20.12
CA GLU A 177 -22.70 -9.56 19.71
C GLU A 177 -22.96 -9.18 18.25
N CYS A 178 -21.93 -8.75 17.53
CA CYS A 178 -22.03 -8.37 16.12
C CYS A 178 -21.19 -9.30 15.24
N SER A 179 -21.57 -9.39 13.96
CA SER A 179 -20.79 -10.13 12.97
C SER A 179 -20.55 -9.28 11.72
N ILE A 180 -19.33 -9.38 11.18
CA ILE A 180 -18.94 -8.78 9.92
C ILE A 180 -18.57 -9.94 9.01
N THR A 181 -19.38 -10.15 7.99
CA THR A 181 -19.14 -11.19 6.98
C THR A 181 -18.81 -10.58 5.64
N ARG A 182 -18.80 -9.25 5.54
CA ARG A 182 -18.66 -8.55 4.27
C ARG A 182 -18.01 -7.18 4.42
N LEU A 183 -17.00 -6.94 3.59
CA LEU A 183 -16.35 -5.64 3.40
C LEU A 183 -16.49 -5.21 1.95
N LYS A 184 -16.86 -3.95 1.73
CA LYS A 184 -16.85 -3.29 0.42
C LYS A 184 -15.62 -2.38 0.36
N VAL A 185 -14.84 -2.51 -0.69
CA VAL A 185 -13.73 -1.62 -1.01
C VAL A 185 -14.09 -0.91 -2.31
N GLN A 186 -14.13 0.42 -2.30
CA GLN A 186 -14.20 1.19 -3.53
C GLN A 186 -12.81 1.71 -3.84
N VAL A 187 -12.35 1.55 -5.07
CA VAL A 187 -11.01 1.90 -5.51
C VAL A 187 -11.07 2.62 -6.85
N LYS A 188 -10.49 3.82 -6.89
CA LYS A 188 -10.36 4.64 -8.08
C LYS A 188 -8.89 4.88 -8.36
N ARG A 189 -8.49 4.69 -9.62
CA ARG A 189 -7.12 4.92 -10.09
C ARG A 189 -7.02 6.31 -10.70
N ASN A 190 -6.01 7.07 -10.30
CA ASN A 190 -5.63 8.31 -10.96
C ASN A 190 -4.42 8.00 -11.83
N CYS A 191 -4.60 8.04 -13.14
CA CYS A 191 -3.58 7.72 -14.12
C CYS A 191 -2.97 8.99 -14.73
N ILE A 192 -1.78 8.86 -15.31
CA ILE A 192 -1.16 9.94 -16.09
C ILE A 192 -2.07 10.30 -17.26
N GLU A 193 -2.47 11.57 -17.34
CA GLU A 193 -3.09 12.13 -18.54
C GLU A 193 -1.99 12.45 -19.56
N ASP A 194 -2.12 11.95 -20.78
CA ASP A 194 -1.19 12.13 -21.89
C ASP A 194 -1.29 13.57 -22.48
N ASN A 195 -1.24 14.57 -21.60
CA ASN A 195 -1.06 15.96 -22.00
C ASN A 195 0.44 16.14 -22.19
N GLY A 196 0.89 16.35 -23.44
CA GLY A 196 2.29 16.40 -23.87
C GLY A 196 3.16 17.51 -23.29
N ASP A 197 3.02 17.80 -21.99
CA ASP A 197 3.76 18.76 -21.21
C ASP A 197 4.91 18.06 -20.47
N SER A 198 6.11 18.61 -20.61
CA SER A 198 7.39 17.94 -20.35
C SER A 198 7.78 17.80 -18.87
N THR A 199 6.83 17.87 -17.93
CA THR A 199 7.11 17.80 -16.48
C THR A 199 6.62 16.49 -15.84
N ILE A 200 6.89 15.35 -16.49
CA ILE A 200 6.50 14.01 -16.01
C ILE A 200 7.16 13.68 -14.66
N ASP A 201 8.39 14.15 -14.42
CA ASP A 201 9.15 13.80 -13.20
C ASP A 201 8.59 14.44 -11.91
N SER A 202 7.77 15.50 -11.99
CA SER A 202 7.13 16.14 -10.83
C SER A 202 5.82 15.49 -10.38
N GLN A 203 5.27 14.54 -11.15
CA GLN A 203 3.99 13.91 -10.84
C GLN A 203 4.10 12.75 -9.83
N TYR A 204 5.29 12.17 -9.67
CA TYR A 204 5.53 11.03 -8.78
C TYR A 204 5.94 11.47 -7.38
N SER A 205 5.08 11.19 -6.40
CA SER A 205 5.35 11.51 -5.01
C SER A 205 6.30 10.53 -4.34
N LEU A 206 7.05 10.99 -3.33
CA LEU A 206 7.83 10.09 -2.47
C LEU A 206 6.92 9.37 -1.45
N PRO A 207 7.36 8.23 -0.89
CA PRO A 207 6.71 7.62 0.27
C PRO A 207 6.55 8.62 1.42
N LEU A 208 5.45 8.56 2.16
CA LEU A 208 5.13 9.49 3.25
C LEU A 208 6.25 9.58 4.29
N GLN A 209 6.90 8.46 4.60
CA GLN A 209 8.02 8.38 5.57
C GLN A 209 9.24 9.20 5.15
N LEU A 210 9.38 9.51 3.85
CA LEU A 210 10.50 10.26 3.28
C LEU A 210 10.12 11.67 2.86
N ARG A 211 8.82 12.03 2.90
CA ARG A 211 8.41 13.41 2.75
C ARG A 211 8.83 14.15 4.02
N GLN A 212 9.81 15.03 3.90
CA GLN A 212 10.14 15.95 4.98
C GLN A 212 8.86 16.68 5.41
N GLU A 213 8.69 16.90 6.72
CA GLU A 213 7.62 17.73 7.26
C GLU A 213 7.79 19.19 6.81
N VAL A 214 7.48 19.48 5.54
CA VAL A 214 7.30 20.85 5.05
C VAL A 214 5.91 21.32 5.48
N THR A 215 5.60 21.26 6.77
CA THR A 215 4.33 21.74 7.32
C THR A 215 4.54 22.43 8.66
N GLY A 216 5.46 23.39 8.63
CA GLY A 216 5.63 24.42 9.64
C GLY A 216 5.02 25.77 9.28
N ALA A 217 4.23 25.96 8.21
CA ALA A 217 3.46 27.20 8.00
C ALA A 217 2.44 27.06 6.87
N SER A 218 1.19 27.41 7.19
CA SER A 218 0.20 28.11 6.36
C SER A 218 0.12 27.81 4.86
N SER A 219 -1.09 27.41 4.46
CA SER A 219 -1.72 27.77 3.18
C SER A 219 -1.32 29.17 2.72
N LEU A 220 -0.52 29.30 1.66
CA LEU A 220 -0.51 30.44 0.76
C LEU A 220 0.38 30.08 -0.43
N SER A 221 -0.20 30.19 -1.64
CA SER A 221 0.43 30.54 -2.91
C SER A 221 1.80 29.92 -3.25
N SER A 222 1.79 29.24 -4.40
CA SER A 222 2.80 29.42 -5.46
C SER A 222 3.77 30.58 -5.25
N SER A 223 5.05 30.26 -5.43
CA SER A 223 6.23 31.16 -5.45
C SER A 223 6.84 31.54 -4.10
N SER A 224 7.92 30.85 -3.74
CA SER A 224 9.15 31.49 -3.25
C SER A 224 10.31 30.49 -3.16
N SER A 225 11.15 30.51 -4.19
CA SER A 225 12.62 30.59 -4.10
C SER A 225 13.30 30.12 -2.81
N SER A 226 13.70 28.85 -2.78
CA SER A 226 14.92 28.41 -2.10
C SER A 226 15.98 28.16 -3.16
N SER A 227 17.07 28.93 -3.12
CA SER A 227 18.23 28.83 -4.00
C SER A 227 19.06 27.57 -3.70
N SER A 228 18.48 26.40 -3.86
CA SER A 228 19.20 25.14 -4.04
C SER A 228 19.55 25.03 -5.52
N SER A 229 20.80 24.68 -5.83
CA SER A 229 21.29 24.49 -7.19
C SER A 229 20.54 23.35 -7.88
N VAL A 230 19.35 23.64 -8.42
CA VAL A 230 18.56 22.69 -9.22
C VAL A 230 19.48 22.23 -10.35
N SER A 231 19.78 20.94 -10.38
CA SER A 231 20.53 20.34 -11.48
C SER A 231 19.85 20.71 -12.79
N SER A 232 20.62 21.16 -13.79
CA SER A 232 20.02 21.49 -15.08
C SER A 232 19.32 20.24 -15.63
N GLU A 233 18.20 20.41 -16.31
CA GLU A 233 17.41 19.30 -16.85
C GLU A 233 18.26 18.39 -17.76
N SER A 234 19.21 18.99 -18.49
CA SER A 234 20.23 18.29 -19.28
C SER A 234 21.19 17.44 -18.44
N ASP A 235 21.59 17.90 -17.25
CA ASP A 235 22.45 17.13 -16.35
C ASP A 235 21.70 15.92 -15.79
N LEU A 236 20.44 16.11 -15.37
CA LEU A 236 19.58 15.04 -14.88
C LEU A 236 19.31 13.98 -15.95
N ALA A 237 19.03 14.40 -17.18
CA ALA A 237 18.84 13.48 -18.31
C ALA A 237 20.10 12.63 -18.57
N THR A 238 21.28 13.23 -18.46
CA THR A 238 22.56 12.52 -18.61
C THR A 238 22.78 11.50 -17.49
N ILE A 239 22.51 11.87 -16.23
CA ILE A 239 22.63 10.96 -15.07
C ILE A 239 21.61 9.82 -15.21
N ARG A 240 20.37 10.11 -15.62
CA ARG A 240 19.32 9.11 -15.87
C ARG A 240 19.74 8.11 -16.94
N ALA A 241 20.26 8.59 -18.06
CA ALA A 241 20.74 7.73 -19.15
C ALA A 241 21.92 6.84 -18.69
N ALA A 242 22.86 7.42 -17.93
CA ALA A 242 23.96 6.66 -17.34
C ALA A 242 23.43 5.59 -16.36
N TYR A 243 22.49 5.93 -15.48
CA TYR A 243 21.87 4.98 -14.57
C TYR A 243 21.24 3.79 -15.32
N LEU A 244 20.38 4.07 -16.30
CA LEU A 244 19.67 3.03 -17.05
C LEU A 244 20.62 2.11 -17.81
N LYS A 245 21.70 2.66 -18.38
CA LYS A 245 22.73 1.89 -19.06
C LYS A 245 23.44 0.93 -18.09
N HIS A 246 24.01 1.44 -17.00
CA HIS A 246 24.82 0.62 -16.10
C HIS A 246 23.99 -0.34 -15.23
N SER A 247 22.74 0.01 -14.93
CA SER A 247 21.80 -0.91 -14.27
C SER A 247 21.49 -2.13 -15.14
N ARG A 248 21.28 -1.94 -16.46
CA ARG A 248 20.92 -3.02 -17.39
C ARG A 248 22.10 -3.80 -17.93
N GLU A 249 23.18 -3.12 -18.31
CA GLU A 249 24.31 -3.71 -19.05
C GLU A 249 25.47 -4.09 -18.13
N CYS A 250 25.62 -3.40 -17.00
CA CYS A 250 26.79 -3.53 -16.12
C CYS A 250 26.41 -3.99 -14.71
N HIS A 251 25.18 -4.46 -14.48
CA HIS A 251 24.72 -4.96 -13.18
C HIS A 251 25.08 -4.04 -12.00
N GLY A 252 24.91 -2.72 -12.16
CA GLY A 252 25.18 -1.75 -11.09
C GLY A 252 26.65 -1.35 -10.92
N TYR A 253 27.57 -1.85 -11.75
CA TYR A 253 28.95 -1.35 -11.80
C TYR A 253 28.98 -0.01 -12.55
N PHE A 254 29.13 1.07 -11.79
CA PHE A 254 29.23 2.44 -12.33
C PHE A 254 30.68 2.83 -12.58
N PRO A 255 30.94 3.68 -13.59
CA PRO A 255 32.29 4.08 -13.92
C PRO A 255 32.81 5.07 -12.87
N PRO A 256 34.13 5.06 -12.56
CA PRO A 256 34.71 5.94 -11.53
C PRO A 256 34.54 7.45 -11.80
N ASN A 257 34.23 7.82 -13.04
CA ASN A 257 33.99 9.22 -13.43
C ASN A 257 32.55 9.68 -13.18
N MET A 258 31.64 8.80 -12.74
CA MET A 258 30.28 9.17 -12.32
C MET A 258 30.35 9.86 -10.94
N ARG A 259 30.14 11.18 -10.93
CA ARG A 259 30.35 12.04 -9.74
C ARG A 259 29.04 12.35 -9.01
N VAL A 260 28.28 11.30 -8.70
CA VAL A 260 27.01 11.42 -7.97
C VAL A 260 26.89 10.26 -7.00
N ASN A 261 26.18 10.48 -5.90
CA ASN A 261 25.77 9.41 -5.02
C ASN A 261 24.34 9.00 -5.40
N LEU A 262 24.13 7.71 -5.59
CA LEU A 262 22.82 7.13 -5.84
C LEU A 262 22.40 6.29 -4.64
N TYR A 263 21.14 6.43 -4.26
CA TYR A 263 20.52 5.68 -3.17
C TYR A 263 19.29 4.94 -3.67
N GLY A 264 19.02 3.76 -3.13
CA GLY A 264 17.82 2.97 -3.39
C GLY A 264 16.84 2.99 -2.22
N LEU A 265 15.59 2.62 -2.48
CA LEU A 265 14.59 2.34 -1.44
C LEU A 265 14.47 0.85 -1.22
N GLN A 266 14.46 0.46 0.06
CA GLN A 266 14.20 -0.89 0.49
C GLN A 266 13.14 -0.91 1.60
N GLN A 267 12.46 -2.04 1.75
CA GLN A 267 11.50 -2.25 2.82
C GLN A 267 11.84 -3.53 3.58
N CYS A 268 11.86 -3.45 4.90
CA CYS A 268 12.08 -4.63 5.72
C CYS A 268 10.83 -5.53 5.66
N ARG A 269 11.01 -6.82 5.34
CA ARG A 269 9.87 -7.75 5.27
C ARG A 269 9.25 -8.01 6.65
N THR A 270 10.06 -7.92 7.70
CA THR A 270 9.67 -8.15 9.11
C THR A 270 9.04 -6.91 9.74
N THR A 271 9.73 -5.76 9.76
CA THR A 271 9.24 -4.55 10.44
C THR A 271 8.40 -3.63 9.56
N LYS A 272 8.38 -3.86 8.23
CA LYS A 272 7.70 -3.02 7.22
C LYS A 272 8.26 -1.60 7.09
N GLU A 273 9.34 -1.29 7.78
CA GLU A 273 10.02 0.00 7.69
C GLU A 273 10.66 0.20 6.32
N ILE A 274 10.54 1.42 5.79
CA ILE A 274 11.18 1.84 4.56
C ILE A 274 12.50 2.50 4.92
N TYR A 275 13.56 2.18 4.18
CA TYR A 275 14.88 2.73 4.41
C TYR A 275 15.59 3.05 3.10
N VAL A 276 16.51 4.02 3.20
CA VAL A 276 17.33 4.49 2.10
C VAL A 276 18.69 3.82 2.19
N VAL A 277 19.08 3.10 1.15
CA VAL A 277 20.35 2.37 1.09
C VAL A 277 21.30 2.95 0.04
N PRO A 278 22.62 2.91 0.26
CA PRO A 278 23.58 3.26 -0.78
C PRO A 278 23.47 2.29 -1.96
N TYR A 279 23.38 2.85 -3.17
CA TYR A 279 23.43 2.08 -4.42
C TYR A 279 24.74 2.34 -5.16
N HIS A 280 25.17 3.60 -5.22
CA HIS A 280 26.48 3.99 -5.74
C HIS A 280 27.00 5.16 -4.92
N ILE A 281 28.22 5.06 -4.39
CA ILE A 281 28.88 6.13 -3.66
C ILE A 281 30.16 6.48 -4.41
N SER A 282 30.28 7.76 -4.78
CA SER A 282 31.42 8.23 -5.56
C SER A 282 32.54 8.68 -4.63
N GLU A 283 33.71 8.04 -4.71
CA GLU A 283 34.91 8.38 -3.94
C GLU A 283 35.70 9.50 -4.62
N THR A 284 35.12 10.69 -4.69
CA THR A 284 35.80 11.85 -5.29
C THR A 284 36.65 12.59 -4.27
N LEU A 285 37.96 12.75 -4.55
CA LEU A 285 38.92 13.53 -3.75
C LEU A 285 38.76 15.07 -3.90
N GLN A 286 37.59 15.56 -4.32
CA GLN A 286 37.37 16.98 -4.65
C GLN A 286 36.78 17.78 -3.48
N GLN A 287 36.92 19.11 -3.52
CA GLN A 287 36.49 20.04 -2.46
C GLN A 287 34.96 20.26 -2.37
N LEU A 288 34.17 19.77 -3.34
CA LEU A 288 32.72 19.95 -3.38
C LEU A 288 32.00 18.63 -3.09
N PRO A 289 30.92 18.63 -2.28
CA PRO A 289 30.16 17.43 -1.98
C PRO A 289 29.47 16.90 -3.24
N ASN A 290 29.44 15.57 -3.41
CA ASN A 290 28.68 14.93 -4.48
C ASN A 290 27.18 15.24 -4.34
N LYS A 291 26.50 15.37 -5.48
CA LYS A 291 25.04 15.42 -5.50
C LYS A 291 24.47 14.06 -5.12
N ASN A 292 23.41 14.06 -4.32
CA ASN A 292 22.75 12.85 -3.84
C ASN A 292 21.43 12.68 -4.58
N PHE A 293 21.19 11.49 -5.12
CA PHE A 293 19.94 11.16 -5.80
C PHE A 293 19.34 9.88 -5.25
N LEU A 294 18.03 9.88 -5.03
CA LEU A 294 17.25 8.72 -4.71
C LEU A 294 16.66 8.12 -5.98
N ILE A 295 16.86 6.82 -6.17
CA ILE A 295 16.27 6.01 -7.24
C ILE A 295 14.84 5.69 -6.81
N VAL A 296 13.87 6.20 -7.56
CA VAL A 296 12.44 5.91 -7.35
C VAL A 296 11.98 4.92 -8.41
N ASN A 297 11.48 3.78 -7.95
CA ASN A 297 10.97 2.69 -8.79
C ASN A 297 9.45 2.56 -8.59
N ASN A 298 8.76 2.03 -9.59
CA ASN A 298 7.36 1.61 -9.46
C ASN A 298 7.25 0.30 -8.66
N ILE A 299 6.02 -0.16 -8.45
CA ILE A 299 5.74 -1.41 -7.71
C ILE A 299 6.37 -2.66 -8.36
N LEU A 300 6.68 -2.61 -9.66
CA LEU A 300 7.33 -3.70 -10.39
C LEU A 300 8.87 -3.62 -10.34
N GLY A 301 9.43 -2.69 -9.56
CA GLY A 301 10.87 -2.44 -9.50
C GLY A 301 11.44 -1.72 -10.73
N GLN A 302 10.58 -1.22 -11.63
CA GLN A 302 11.02 -0.48 -12.81
C GLN A 302 11.31 0.97 -12.45
N PHE A 303 12.43 1.48 -12.96
CA PHE A 303 12.83 2.86 -12.76
C PHE A 303 11.78 3.87 -13.25
N GLN A 304 11.36 4.77 -12.36
CA GLN A 304 10.50 5.91 -12.69
C GLN A 304 11.33 7.17 -12.88
N ARG A 305 12.08 7.59 -11.84
CA ARG A 305 12.86 8.83 -11.84
C ARG A 305 14.00 8.83 -10.83
N LEU A 306 14.87 9.84 -10.95
CA LEU A 306 15.81 10.24 -9.90
C LEU A 306 15.23 11.42 -9.13
N HIS A 307 15.26 11.34 -7.81
CA HIS A 307 14.87 12.44 -6.92
C HIS A 307 16.12 13.03 -6.27
N GLU A 308 16.42 14.31 -6.54
CA GLU A 308 17.55 15.00 -5.91
C GLU A 308 17.31 15.14 -4.41
N LEU A 309 18.21 14.56 -3.61
CA LEU A 309 18.19 14.70 -2.16
C LEU A 309 18.96 15.98 -1.79
N PRO A 310 18.40 16.84 -0.93
CA PRO A 310 19.11 18.05 -0.50
C PRO A 310 20.42 17.66 0.21
N THR A 311 21.53 18.29 -0.17
CA THR A 311 22.89 18.00 0.32
C THR A 311 23.05 18.22 1.83
N ARG A 312 22.07 18.82 2.51
CA ARG A 312 22.06 18.93 3.98
C ARG A 312 21.52 17.65 4.61
N LEU A 313 22.32 16.59 4.59
CA LEU A 313 22.32 15.65 5.71
C LEU A 313 23.15 16.30 6.82
N ALA A 314 22.63 17.39 7.39
CA ALA A 314 23.10 17.79 8.70
C ALA A 314 22.72 16.62 9.60
N THR A 315 23.73 16.02 10.21
CA THR A 315 23.62 15.45 11.55
C THR A 315 22.99 16.52 12.44
N GLU A 316 21.67 16.66 12.37
CA GLU A 316 20.92 17.28 13.43
C GLU A 316 20.89 16.24 14.53
N ASP A 317 21.61 16.59 15.59
CA ASP A 317 21.52 16.00 16.90
C ASP A 317 20.13 15.39 17.13
N THR A 318 20.10 14.11 17.45
CA THR A 318 18.95 13.38 18.00
C THR A 318 18.51 13.91 19.38
N SER A 319 18.85 15.16 19.71
CA SER A 319 18.40 15.86 20.90
C SER A 319 17.70 17.17 20.50
N SER A 320 16.43 17.29 20.91
CA SER A 320 15.54 18.46 20.74
C SER A 320 15.05 18.67 19.30
N ARG A 321 13.90 18.11 18.91
CA ARG A 321 12.58 18.46 19.43
C ARG A 321 11.65 17.27 19.24
N SER A 322 11.29 16.62 20.34
CA SER A 322 10.02 15.87 20.43
C SER A 322 8.88 16.89 20.30
N SER A 323 8.66 17.43 19.10
CA SER A 323 7.37 18.02 18.77
C SER A 323 6.40 16.87 18.82
N SER A 324 5.55 16.85 19.84
CA SER A 324 4.50 15.84 19.97
C SER A 324 3.80 15.69 18.62
N LEU A 325 3.91 14.51 18.00
CA LEU A 325 3.22 14.15 16.76
C LEU A 325 1.73 14.02 17.09
N GLN A 326 1.07 15.16 17.26
CA GLN A 326 -0.28 15.26 17.77
C GLN A 326 -1.16 15.93 16.73
N CYS A 327 -2.33 15.35 16.48
CA CYS A 327 -3.34 16.01 15.67
C CYS A 327 -3.89 17.24 16.40
N ARG A 328 -3.85 18.40 15.75
CA ARG A 328 -4.33 19.66 16.33
C ARG A 328 -5.85 19.70 16.56
N ARG A 329 -6.61 18.92 15.77
CA ARG A 329 -8.08 18.87 15.84
C ARG A 329 -8.59 17.97 16.96
N CYS A 330 -8.18 16.70 16.96
CA CYS A 330 -8.67 15.70 17.91
C CYS A 330 -7.73 15.43 19.09
N ARG A 331 -6.52 16.02 19.10
CA ARG A 331 -5.49 15.84 20.15
C ARG A 331 -4.94 14.41 20.28
N THR A 332 -5.27 13.50 19.37
CA THR A 332 -4.66 12.17 19.29
C THR A 332 -3.16 12.28 19.03
N GLN A 333 -2.38 11.52 19.77
CA GLN A 333 -0.93 11.38 19.58
C GLN A 333 -0.63 10.21 18.66
N PHE A 334 0.40 10.36 17.84
CA PHE A 334 0.85 9.38 16.86
C PHE A 334 2.33 9.09 17.10
N SER A 335 2.76 7.87 16.80
CA SER A 335 4.18 7.51 16.86
C SER A 335 4.95 7.98 15.62
N ARG A 336 4.26 8.15 14.49
CA ARG A 336 4.87 8.48 13.18
C ARG A 336 4.16 9.63 12.50
N SER A 337 4.92 10.49 11.82
CA SER A 337 4.39 11.62 11.05
C SER A 337 3.52 11.17 9.88
N SER A 338 3.84 10.03 9.25
CA SER A 338 3.05 9.43 8.18
C SER A 338 1.64 9.05 8.65
N LYS A 339 1.50 8.39 9.81
CA LYS A 339 0.18 8.08 10.40
C LYS A 339 -0.61 9.35 10.71
N LEU A 340 0.04 10.38 11.25
CA LEU A 340 -0.59 11.67 11.49
C LEU A 340 -1.08 12.31 10.19
N HIS A 341 -0.29 12.26 9.11
CA HIS A 341 -0.67 12.78 7.80
C HIS A 341 -1.90 12.05 7.24
N ILE A 342 -1.89 10.72 7.24
CA ILE A 342 -3.02 9.89 6.80
C ILE A 342 -4.28 10.21 7.61
N HIS A 343 -4.16 10.30 8.94
CA HIS A 343 -5.27 10.65 9.81
C HIS A 343 -5.85 12.05 9.52
N GLN A 344 -5.01 13.02 9.16
CA GLN A 344 -5.45 14.37 8.78
C GLN A 344 -6.18 14.39 7.43
N GLN A 345 -5.72 13.57 6.48
CA GLN A 345 -6.35 13.38 5.18
C GLN A 345 -7.76 12.78 5.33
N LEU A 346 -7.95 11.86 6.28
CA LEU A 346 -9.26 11.34 6.69
C LEU A 346 -10.09 12.32 7.54
N HIS A 347 -9.65 13.58 7.66
CA HIS A 347 -10.30 14.63 8.44
C HIS A 347 -10.65 14.21 9.88
N CYS A 348 -9.77 13.45 10.53
CA CYS A 348 -10.01 12.92 11.88
C CYS A 348 -11.27 12.03 11.99
N GLY A 349 -11.72 11.44 10.89
CA GLY A 349 -12.91 10.60 10.83
C GLY A 349 -14.21 11.38 10.66
N GLN A 350 -14.16 12.67 10.33
CA GLN A 350 -15.36 13.48 10.12
C GLN A 350 -16.22 12.97 8.95
N ASP A 351 -15.59 12.42 7.92
CA ASP A 351 -16.29 11.89 6.73
C ASP A 351 -16.76 10.45 6.91
N PHE A 352 -16.63 9.88 8.12
CA PHE A 352 -17.08 8.53 8.39
C PHE A 352 -18.58 8.53 8.60
N THR A 353 -19.27 7.73 7.79
CA THR A 353 -20.72 7.64 7.77
C THR A 353 -21.18 6.29 8.32
N VAL A 354 -22.38 6.29 8.88
CA VAL A 354 -23.06 5.09 9.35
C VAL A 354 -24.44 5.08 8.72
N ASP A 355 -24.68 4.13 7.83
CA ASP A 355 -25.99 3.87 7.27
C ASP A 355 -26.61 2.63 7.93
N SER A 356 -27.93 2.53 7.92
CA SER A 356 -28.65 1.35 8.41
C SER A 356 -29.52 0.76 7.31
N MET A 357 -29.49 -0.56 7.19
CA MET A 357 -30.33 -1.33 6.30
C MET A 357 -31.12 -2.35 7.11
N HIS A 358 -32.42 -2.48 6.83
CA HIS A 358 -33.25 -3.49 7.49
C HIS A 358 -32.77 -4.89 7.09
N ALA A 359 -32.80 -5.88 8.00
CA ALA A 359 -32.35 -7.25 7.69
C ALA A 359 -33.11 -7.88 6.51
N ASP A 360 -34.36 -7.48 6.27
CA ASP A 360 -35.14 -7.98 5.13
C ASP A 360 -34.74 -7.35 3.78
N ILE A 361 -33.84 -6.37 3.76
CA ILE A 361 -33.37 -5.77 2.51
C ILE A 361 -32.15 -6.55 2.02
N VAL A 362 -32.22 -6.93 0.75
CA VAL A 362 -31.16 -7.68 0.07
C VAL A 362 -30.64 -6.85 -1.11
N GLU A 363 -29.33 -6.72 -1.18
CA GLU A 363 -28.59 -6.20 -2.32
C GLU A 363 -28.17 -7.38 -3.19
N ILE A 364 -28.47 -7.28 -4.47
CA ILE A 364 -28.15 -8.28 -5.48
C ILE A 364 -27.26 -7.60 -6.50
N TYR A 365 -26.07 -8.18 -6.71
CA TYR A 365 -25.12 -7.72 -7.71
C TYR A 365 -24.99 -8.78 -8.78
N GLU A 366 -25.24 -8.44 -10.04
CA GLU A 366 -25.10 -9.37 -11.16
C GLU A 366 -23.78 -9.17 -11.90
N GLN A 367 -23.35 -10.20 -12.64
CA GLN A 367 -22.16 -10.16 -13.49
C GLN A 367 -20.87 -9.85 -12.71
N CYS A 368 -20.77 -10.36 -11.48
CA CYS A 368 -19.58 -10.19 -10.65
C CYS A 368 -18.37 -10.92 -11.26
N LEU A 369 -17.19 -10.31 -11.14
CA LEU A 369 -15.90 -10.89 -11.52
C LEU A 369 -15.28 -11.53 -10.27
N PRO A 370 -15.19 -12.86 -10.17
CA PRO A 370 -14.45 -13.49 -9.07
C PRO A 370 -12.96 -13.18 -9.21
N ILE A 371 -12.35 -12.67 -8.14
CA ILE A 371 -10.91 -12.45 -8.04
C ILE A 371 -10.31 -13.68 -7.33
N SER A 372 -9.26 -14.25 -7.90
CA SER A 372 -8.76 -15.61 -7.56
C SER A 372 -8.57 -15.84 -6.05
N ARG A 373 -9.05 -17.01 -5.57
CA ARG A 373 -8.85 -17.48 -4.18
C ARG A 373 -7.43 -17.91 -3.84
N THR A 374 -6.54 -17.98 -4.83
CA THR A 374 -5.10 -18.26 -4.59
C THR A 374 -4.36 -17.08 -3.96
N VAL A 375 -5.02 -15.92 -3.95
CA VAL A 375 -4.48 -14.60 -3.60
C VAL A 375 -5.04 -14.18 -2.26
N PHE A 376 -6.36 -14.32 -2.11
CA PHE A 376 -7.08 -13.94 -0.90
C PHE A 376 -7.55 -15.15 -0.11
N GLN A 377 -7.40 -15.08 1.22
CA GLN A 377 -7.97 -16.06 2.13
C GLN A 377 -9.50 -16.14 2.03
N TYR A 378 -10.15 -14.98 1.84
CA TYR A 378 -11.60 -14.85 1.70
C TYR A 378 -12.01 -14.61 0.25
N ALA A 379 -13.26 -14.91 -0.09
CA ALA A 379 -13.77 -14.72 -1.44
C ALA A 379 -13.81 -13.22 -1.78
N CYS A 380 -13.29 -12.85 -2.97
CA CYS A 380 -13.26 -11.47 -3.44
C CYS A 380 -13.96 -11.35 -4.80
N TYR A 381 -14.84 -10.36 -4.94
CA TYR A 381 -15.64 -10.14 -6.15
C TYR A 381 -15.57 -8.68 -6.61
N GLY A 382 -15.21 -8.45 -7.86
CA GLY A 382 -15.35 -7.16 -8.54
C GLY A 382 -16.75 -6.98 -9.13
N ILE A 383 -17.36 -5.81 -8.94
CA ILE A 383 -18.74 -5.52 -9.38
C ILE A 383 -18.72 -4.72 -10.68
N THR A 384 -19.43 -5.20 -11.71
CA THR A 384 -19.45 -4.58 -13.05
C THR A 384 -20.76 -3.85 -13.39
N LYS A 385 -21.85 -4.13 -12.66
CA LYS A 385 -23.20 -3.64 -12.95
C LYS A 385 -23.97 -3.26 -11.69
N PRO A 386 -25.05 -2.45 -11.82
CA PRO A 386 -25.70 -1.83 -10.67
C PRO A 386 -26.37 -2.83 -9.73
N LYS A 387 -26.47 -2.38 -8.49
CA LYS A 387 -27.14 -2.98 -7.34
C LYS A 387 -28.66 -3.01 -7.55
N THR A 388 -29.26 -4.19 -7.51
CA THR A 388 -30.72 -4.32 -7.34
C THR A 388 -31.02 -4.47 -5.85
N VAL A 389 -31.96 -3.68 -5.32
CA VAL A 389 -32.37 -3.71 -3.91
C VAL A 389 -33.79 -4.25 -3.82
N MET A 390 -33.98 -5.34 -3.07
CA MET A 390 -35.28 -6.01 -2.94
C MET A 390 -35.56 -6.42 -1.50
N ARG A 391 -36.83 -6.68 -1.17
CA ARG A 391 -37.20 -7.30 0.12
C ARG A 391 -37.06 -8.83 0.07
N LYS A 392 -36.71 -9.44 1.21
CA LYS A 392 -36.59 -10.88 1.44
C LYS A 392 -37.92 -11.54 1.08
N GLY A 393 -37.91 -12.42 0.07
CA GLY A 393 -39.10 -13.08 -0.48
C GLY A 393 -39.59 -12.58 -1.86
N GLN A 394 -39.11 -11.43 -2.34
CA GLN A 394 -39.33 -11.01 -3.74
C GLN A 394 -38.26 -11.57 -4.70
N PHE A 395 -37.18 -12.10 -4.14
CA PHE A 395 -36.15 -12.81 -4.87
C PHE A 395 -36.53 -14.30 -4.94
N VAL A 396 -36.84 -14.77 -6.15
CA VAL A 396 -36.85 -16.20 -6.43
C VAL A 396 -35.42 -16.54 -6.86
N PRO A 397 -34.62 -17.24 -6.03
CA PRO A 397 -33.33 -17.72 -6.51
C PRO A 397 -33.62 -18.61 -7.72
N ILE A 398 -33.13 -18.21 -8.89
CA ILE A 398 -32.97 -19.18 -9.96
C ILE A 398 -31.96 -20.17 -9.41
N GLU A 399 -32.41 -21.39 -9.10
CA GLU A 399 -31.51 -22.51 -8.80
C GLU A 399 -30.64 -22.72 -10.04
N CYS A 400 -29.52 -22.00 -10.11
CA CYS A 400 -28.45 -22.38 -11.00
C CYS A 400 -27.81 -23.60 -10.36
N ASP A 401 -28.13 -24.77 -10.90
CA ASP A 401 -27.54 -26.06 -10.52
C ASP A 401 -26.04 -26.04 -10.85
N TRP A 402 -25.21 -25.49 -9.96
CA TRP A 402 -23.75 -25.37 -10.14
C TRP A 402 -23.03 -26.73 -10.09
N ARG A 403 -23.77 -27.84 -10.00
CA ARG A 403 -23.25 -29.20 -9.85
C ARG A 403 -23.84 -30.25 -10.78
N SER A 404 -24.65 -29.92 -11.80
CA SER A 404 -24.95 -30.94 -12.81
C SER A 404 -23.73 -31.13 -13.72
N GLU A 405 -23.10 -32.30 -13.65
CA GLU A 405 -22.18 -32.80 -14.67
C GLU A 405 -22.93 -32.96 -16.01
N SER A 406 -23.20 -31.84 -16.68
CA SER A 406 -23.83 -31.82 -17.99
C SER A 406 -23.08 -30.83 -18.87
N SER A 407 -21.98 -31.34 -19.42
CA SER A 407 -21.57 -31.19 -20.83
C SER A 407 -21.85 -29.87 -21.58
N VAL A 408 -21.72 -28.70 -20.94
CA VAL A 408 -21.47 -27.44 -21.64
C VAL A 408 -20.50 -26.60 -20.82
N LYS A 409 -19.24 -26.54 -21.26
CA LYS A 409 -18.27 -25.53 -20.81
C LYS A 409 -18.78 -24.15 -21.21
N VAL A 410 -19.55 -23.48 -20.35
CA VAL A 410 -19.84 -22.04 -20.49
C VAL A 410 -18.97 -21.30 -19.49
N GLN A 411 -17.92 -20.63 -19.99
CA GLN A 411 -16.97 -19.82 -19.20
C GLN A 411 -17.57 -18.53 -18.62
N HIS A 412 -18.88 -18.28 -18.72
CA HIS A 412 -19.52 -17.06 -18.22
C HIS A 412 -20.94 -17.35 -17.73
N GLY A 413 -21.14 -17.48 -16.42
CA GLY A 413 -22.45 -17.44 -15.75
C GLY A 413 -22.60 -16.17 -14.91
N PRO A 414 -23.84 -15.71 -14.60
CA PRO A 414 -24.06 -14.53 -13.76
C PRO A 414 -23.63 -14.84 -12.32
N CYS A 415 -22.50 -14.29 -11.89
CA CYS A 415 -22.11 -14.36 -10.48
C CYS A 415 -22.96 -13.36 -9.69
N VAL A 416 -23.69 -13.86 -8.69
CA VAL A 416 -24.57 -13.07 -7.83
C VAL A 416 -23.99 -12.98 -6.42
N VAL A 417 -23.74 -11.76 -5.93
CA VAL A 417 -23.41 -11.52 -4.52
C VAL A 417 -24.68 -11.04 -3.81
N ILE A 418 -25.04 -11.71 -2.70
CA ILE A 418 -26.25 -11.45 -1.92
C ILE A 418 -25.85 -10.87 -0.56
N SER A 419 -26.41 -9.73 -0.18
CA SER A 419 -25.99 -8.99 1.02
C SER A 419 -26.33 -9.60 2.38
N ASN A 420 -27.25 -10.56 2.45
CA ASN A 420 -27.71 -11.12 3.72
C ASN A 420 -27.30 -12.59 3.84
N ALA A 421 -26.13 -12.82 4.42
CA ALA A 421 -25.52 -14.15 4.62
C ALA A 421 -26.24 -15.01 5.67
N GLN A 422 -27.35 -14.55 6.27
CA GLN A 422 -28.17 -15.40 7.14
C GLN A 422 -28.92 -16.52 6.40
N HIS A 423 -28.76 -16.64 5.08
CA HIS A 423 -29.00 -17.92 4.46
C HIS A 423 -27.90 -18.89 4.90
N SER A 424 -28.19 -19.67 5.93
CA SER A 424 -27.83 -21.08 5.87
C SER A 424 -28.22 -21.56 4.47
N SER A 425 -27.24 -21.75 3.59
CA SER A 425 -27.41 -22.71 2.51
C SER A 425 -28.06 -23.93 3.15
N PRO A 426 -29.14 -24.51 2.62
CA PRO A 426 -29.66 -25.74 3.17
C PRO A 426 -28.52 -26.74 3.09
N SER A 427 -27.89 -26.98 4.23
CA SER A 427 -27.07 -28.13 4.48
C SER A 427 -27.99 -29.32 4.33
N LYS A 428 -28.16 -29.78 3.09
CA LYS A 428 -28.51 -31.16 2.85
C LYS A 428 -27.21 -31.91 3.04
N TYR A 429 -27.06 -32.45 4.25
CA TYR A 429 -26.32 -33.69 4.45
C TYR A 429 -26.61 -34.61 3.26
N TYR A 430 -25.57 -34.99 2.52
CA TYR A 430 -25.23 -36.37 2.18
C TYR A 430 -23.80 -36.41 1.64
#